data_AF-A0A1H0B027-F1
#
_entry.id   AF-A0A1H0B027-F1
#
_cell.length_a   1.000
_cell.length_b   1.000
_cell.length_c   1.000
_cell.angle_alpha   90.00
_cell.angle_beta   90.00
_cell.angle_gamma   90.00
#
_symmetry.space_group_name_H-M   'P 1'
#
loop_
_entity.id
_entity.type
_entity.pdbx_description
1 polymer ?
#
loop_
_entity_poly.entity_id
_entity_poly.type
_entity_poly.pdbx_seq_one_letter_code
_entity_poly.pdbx_strand_id
1 'polypeptide(L)'
;MTQISRFTGEIVPIAQVVTGDGDESAAPQGGGGFADYALVSLHCLRIYLDTSYRMTIDLLKEMPQITGEIGLDTADLPSPS
;
A
#
# COMPACT_ATOMS: atom_id res chain seq x y z
N MET A 1 -1.66 -18.62 -1.56
CA MET A 1 -1.21 -17.37 -0.89
C MET A 1 0.30 -17.31 -0.94
N THR A 2 0.86 -16.20 -1.40
CA THR A 2 2.29 -15.91 -1.37
C THR A 2 2.68 -15.30 -0.02
N GLN A 3 3.97 -15.31 0.34
CA GLN A 3 4.43 -14.72 1.61
C GLN A 3 4.12 -13.21 1.70
N ILE A 4 4.18 -12.49 0.58
CA ILE A 4 3.88 -11.07 0.49
C ILE A 4 2.39 -10.75 0.69
N SER A 5 1.47 -11.58 0.18
CA SER A 5 0.03 -11.42 0.45
C SER A 5 -0.28 -11.66 1.92
N ARG A 6 0.32 -12.68 2.55
CA ARG A 6 0.18 -12.88 3.99
C ARG A 6 0.70 -11.68 4.79
N PHE A 7 1.89 -11.18 4.45
CA PHE A 7 2.47 -10.01 5.11
C PHE A 7 1.58 -8.77 4.96
N THR A 8 1.08 -8.50 3.74
CA THR A 8 0.23 -7.34 3.45
C THR A 8 -1.11 -7.43 4.20
N GLY A 9 -1.74 -8.60 4.19
CA GLY A 9 -2.97 -8.84 4.95
C GLY A 9 -2.81 -8.72 6.48
N GLU A 10 -1.61 -8.89 7.03
CA GLU A 10 -1.33 -8.68 8.46
C GLU A 10 -1.04 -7.21 8.80
N ILE A 11 -0.26 -6.52 7.97
CA ILE A 11 0.18 -5.14 8.26
C ILE A 11 -0.90 -4.09 7.99
N VAL A 12 -1.81 -4.30 7.02
CA VAL A 12 -2.85 -3.30 6.68
C VAL A 12 -3.82 -3.07 7.85
N PRO A 13 -4.39 -4.10 8.50
CA PRO A 13 -5.26 -3.89 9.67
C PRO A 13 -4.52 -3.24 10.85
N ILE A 14 -3.24 -3.59 11.04
CA ILE A 14 -2.42 -2.98 12.09
C ILE A 14 -2.22 -1.49 11.81
N ALA A 15 -1.91 -1.13 10.56
CA ALA A 15 -1.75 0.25 10.14
C ALA A 15 -3.05 1.04 10.35
N GLN A 16 -4.20 0.50 9.96
CA GLN A 16 -5.51 1.12 10.16
C GLN A 16 -5.80 1.42 11.64
N VAL A 17 -5.50 0.45 12.53
CA VAL A 17 -5.70 0.63 13.98
C VAL A 17 -4.77 1.70 14.55
N VAL A 18 -3.51 1.76 14.08
CA VAL A 18 -2.51 2.70 14.60
C VAL A 18 -2.76 4.13 14.12
N THR A 19 -3.20 4.32 12.87
CA THR A 19 -3.46 5.66 12.34
C THR A 19 -4.85 6.16 12.70
N GLY A 20 -5.81 5.27 12.95
CA GLY A 20 -7.20 5.62 13.25
C GLY A 20 -8.07 5.77 12.00
N ASP A 21 -7.55 5.41 10.83
CA ASP A 21 -8.18 5.67 9.52
C ASP A 21 -8.88 4.44 8.93
N GLY A 22 -9.31 3.50 9.77
CA GLY A 22 -9.87 2.21 9.31
C GLY A 22 -11.09 2.33 8.39
N ASP A 23 -11.81 3.45 8.45
CA ASP A 23 -12.98 3.76 7.61
C ASP A 23 -12.66 4.68 6.42
N GLU A 24 -11.41 5.16 6.29
CA GLU A 24 -11.03 6.06 5.20
C GLU A 24 -10.63 5.29 3.93
N SER A 25 -10.87 5.91 2.78
CA SER A 25 -10.37 5.38 1.51
C SER A 25 -8.86 5.57 1.41
N ALA A 26 -8.12 4.53 1.01
CA ALA A 26 -6.67 4.59 0.82
C ALA A 26 -6.22 5.72 -0.11
N ALA A 27 -7.03 6.04 -1.13
CA ALA A 27 -6.81 7.11 -2.09
C ALA A 27 -8.09 7.95 -2.26
N PRO A 28 -8.28 9.01 -1.44
CA PRO A 28 -9.48 9.84 -1.50
C PRO A 28 -9.63 10.57 -2.85
N GLN A 29 -10.87 10.58 -3.37
CA GLN A 29 -11.17 11.25 -4.64
C GLN A 29 -11.04 12.78 -4.49
N GLY A 30 -10.24 13.41 -5.35
CA GLY A 30 -10.01 14.86 -5.34
C GLY A 30 -8.56 15.28 -5.13
N GLY A 31 -7.66 14.31 -4.86
CA GLY A 31 -6.26 14.59 -4.59
C GLY A 31 -6.04 15.00 -3.12
N GLY A 32 -4.86 14.70 -2.59
CA GLY A 32 -4.56 14.91 -1.16
C GLY A 32 -3.47 14.00 -0.59
N GLY A 33 -3.04 12.98 -1.36
CA GLY A 33 -2.15 11.94 -0.88
C GLY A 33 -2.92 10.66 -0.55
N PHE A 34 -2.22 9.65 -0.05
CA PHE A 34 -2.86 8.43 0.45
C PHE A 34 -3.23 8.60 1.92
N ALA A 35 -4.21 7.82 2.39
CA ALA A 35 -4.50 7.70 3.81
C ALA A 35 -3.25 7.24 4.58
N ASP A 36 -3.12 7.61 5.86
CA ASP A 36 -1.89 7.33 6.61
C ASP A 36 -1.66 5.82 6.74
N TYR A 37 -2.72 5.02 6.90
CA TYR A 37 -2.59 3.56 6.95
C TYR A 37 -2.01 2.98 5.66
N ALA A 38 -2.35 3.56 4.50
CA ALA A 38 -1.84 3.13 3.20
C ALA A 38 -0.37 3.52 3.04
N LEU A 39 0.03 4.71 3.50
CA LEU A 39 1.44 5.14 3.53
C LEU A 39 2.30 4.26 4.45
N VAL A 40 1.80 3.95 5.65
CA VAL A 40 2.46 3.06 6.60
C VAL A 40 2.59 1.65 6.00
N SER A 41 1.53 1.14 5.39
CA SER A 41 1.52 -0.18 4.74
C SER A 41 2.55 -0.25 3.59
N LEU A 42 2.60 0.79 2.75
CA LEU A 42 3.59 0.93 1.68
C LEU A 42 5.02 0.98 2.24
N HIS A 43 5.23 1.71 3.35
CA HIS A 43 6.53 1.78 4.00
C HIS A 43 6.99 0.42 4.54
N CYS A 44 6.09 -0.34 5.18
CA CYS A 44 6.34 -1.69 5.66
C CYS A 44 6.71 -2.63 4.50
N LEU A 45 6.00 -2.57 3.38
CA LEU A 45 6.31 -3.35 2.18
C LEU A 45 7.66 -2.99 1.57
N ARG A 46 7.99 -1.70 1.54
CA ARG A 46 9.29 -1.21 1.08
C ARG A 46 10.45 -1.80 1.91
N ILE A 47 10.27 -1.91 3.23
CA ILE A 47 11.25 -2.56 4.12
C ILE A 47 11.27 -4.07 3.90
N TYR A 48 10.09 -4.72 3.83
CA TYR A 48 9.97 -6.17 3.64
C TYR A 48 10.63 -6.65 2.34
N LEU A 49 10.48 -5.88 1.27
CA LEU A 49 11.07 -6.17 -0.04
C LEU A 49 12.55 -5.73 -0.13
N ASP A 50 13.07 -5.00 0.87
CA ASP A 50 14.40 -4.39 0.87
C ASP A 50 14.68 -3.57 -0.40
N THR A 51 13.71 -2.70 -0.76
CA THR A 51 13.78 -1.89 -1.99
C THR A 51 13.73 -0.40 -1.71
N SER A 52 14.00 0.41 -2.75
CA SER A 52 13.64 1.82 -2.75
C SER A 52 12.14 2.00 -2.96
N TYR A 53 11.57 3.12 -2.52
CA TYR A 53 10.15 3.42 -2.76
C TYR A 53 9.77 3.34 -4.23
N ARG A 54 10.63 3.81 -5.15
CA ARG A 54 10.35 3.76 -6.60
C ARG A 54 10.20 2.32 -7.06
N MET A 55 11.15 1.47 -6.70
CA MET A 55 11.12 0.04 -7.04
C MET A 55 9.95 -0.68 -6.36
N THR A 56 9.62 -0.35 -5.11
CA THR A 56 8.43 -0.90 -4.43
C THR A 56 7.16 -0.58 -5.22
N ILE A 57 7.01 0.66 -5.69
CA ILE A 57 5.86 1.10 -6.48
C ILE A 57 5.81 0.38 -7.82
N ASP A 58 6.94 0.28 -8.53
CA ASP A 58 7.02 -0.42 -9.81
C ASP A 58 6.64 -1.91 -9.64
N LEU A 59 7.09 -2.57 -8.57
CA LEU A 59 6.70 -3.95 -8.24
C LEU A 59 5.20 -4.08 -7.90
N LEU A 60 4.65 -3.13 -7.15
CA LEU A 60 3.22 -3.14 -6.79
C LEU A 60 2.31 -2.94 -8.01
N LYS A 61 2.75 -2.21 -9.03
CA LYS A 61 2.02 -2.10 -10.31
C LYS A 61 1.88 -3.43 -11.04
N GLU A 62 2.90 -4.27 -10.97
CA GLU A 62 2.88 -5.63 -11.52
C GLU A 62 2.10 -6.61 -10.62
N MET A 63 1.67 -6.18 -9.43
CA MET A 63 1.01 -7.00 -8.41
C MET A 63 -0.33 -6.38 -7.95
N PRO A 64 -1.32 -6.21 -8.85
CA PRO A 64 -2.57 -5.52 -8.54
C PRO A 64 -3.33 -6.13 -7.35
N GLN A 65 -3.19 -7.44 -7.12
CA GLN A 65 -3.77 -8.11 -5.95
C GLN A 65 -3.22 -7.56 -4.62
N ILE A 66 -1.91 -7.29 -4.53
CA ILE A 66 -1.28 -6.77 -3.30
C ILE A 66 -1.63 -5.29 -3.12
N THR A 67 -1.63 -4.53 -4.21
CA THR A 67 -2.06 -3.13 -4.22
C THR A 67 -3.51 -3.00 -3.74
N GLY A 68 -4.38 -3.91 -4.19
CA GLY A 68 -5.77 -4.00 -3.74
C GLY A 68 -5.92 -4.42 -2.27
N GLU A 69 -5.02 -5.23 -1.72
CA GLU A 69 -5.02 -5.57 -0.28
C GLU A 69 -4.76 -4.33 0.61
N ILE A 70 -4.04 -3.32 0.10
CA ILE A 70 -3.85 -2.02 0.78
C ILE A 70 -5.08 -1.12 0.61
N GLY A 71 -5.97 -1.45 -0.33
CA GLY A 71 -7.12 -0.62 -0.72
C GLY A 71 -6.81 0.39 -1.83
N LEU A 72 -5.67 0.24 -2.52
CA LEU A 72 -5.27 1.08 -3.65
C LEU A 72 -5.55 0.38 -4.99
N ASP A 73 -5.71 1.16 -6.05
CA ASP A 73 -5.61 0.70 -7.44
C ASP A 73 -4.21 1.00 -8.01
N THR A 74 -3.79 0.22 -9.00
CA THR A 74 -2.58 0.51 -9.78
C THR A 74 -2.57 1.91 -10.42
N ALA A 75 -3.75 2.45 -10.74
CA ALA A 75 -3.94 3.80 -11.25
C ALA A 75 -3.69 4.90 -10.21
N ASP A 76 -3.84 4.58 -8.92
CA ASP A 76 -3.55 5.51 -7.82
C ASP A 76 -2.03 5.66 -7.61
N LEU A 77 -1.25 4.68 -8.07
CA LEU A 77 0.20 4.67 -7.91
C LEU A 77 0.88 5.58 -8.95
N PRO A 78 1.87 6.39 -8.53
CA PRO A 78 2.57 7.33 -9.42
C PRO A 78 3.21 6.62 -10.60
N SER A 79 3.25 7.28 -11.76
CA SER A 79 3.82 6.71 -12.99
C SER A 79 5.21 6.11 -12.75
N PRO A 80 5.52 4.96 -13.40
CA PRO A 80 6.84 4.36 -13.30
C PRO A 80 7.91 5.34 -13.81
N SER A 81 9.13 5.13 -13.34
CA SER A 81 10.28 5.99 -13.65
C SER A 81 10.80 5.81 -15.06
#